data_AF-A0A497LGG5-F1
#
_entry.id   AF-A0A497LGG5-F1
#
_cell.length_a   1.000
_cell.length_b   1.000
_cell.length_c   1.000
_cell.angle_alpha   90.00
_cell.angle_beta   90.00
_cell.angle_gamma   90.00
#
_symmetry.space_group_name_H-M   'P 1'
#
loop_
_entity.id
_entity.type
_entity.pdbx_description
1 polymer ?
#
loop_
_entity_poly.entity_id
_entity_poly.type
_entity_poly.pdbx_seq_one_letter_code
_entity_poly.pdbx_strand_id
1 'polypeptide(L)'
;MQVVNDKSNPLQKGSSIVLWTETDTKAILGADAIGALRKTSEAVGREAAEKLYAEISSKATVDVHLADMLIPYVALSEGSSVYLTRALSEHLETNIWLAEKILNVKFTVERVDELYRVKKAS
;
A
#
# COMPACT_ATOMS: atom_id res chain seq x y z
N MET A 1 -2.26 25.37 4.65
CA MET A 1 -1.30 24.54 5.40
C MET A 1 -1.74 24.50 6.85
N GLN A 2 -2.10 23.33 7.36
CA GLN A 2 -2.44 23.15 8.78
C GLN A 2 -1.22 22.51 9.45
N VAL A 3 -0.74 23.11 10.53
CA VAL A 3 0.37 22.58 11.33
C VAL A 3 -0.17 22.22 12.70
N VAL A 4 0.03 20.97 13.10
CA VAL A 4 -0.35 20.47 14.43
C VAL A 4 0.92 20.00 15.11
N ASN A 5 1.19 20.53 16.31
CA ASN A 5 2.36 20.14 17.09
C ASN A 5 1.89 19.25 18.24
N ASP A 6 2.18 17.95 18.17
CA ASP A 6 2.01 17.03 19.28
C ASP A 6 3.29 16.99 20.15
N LYS A 7 3.12 17.10 21.47
CA LYS A 7 4.20 17.04 22.47
C LYS A 7 4.00 15.93 23.50
N SER A 8 3.05 15.02 23.26
CA SER A 8 2.68 13.94 24.18
C SER A 8 3.80 12.92 24.41
N ASN A 9 4.74 12.77 23.46
CA ASN A 9 5.81 11.77 23.52
C ASN A 9 7.22 12.41 23.48
N PRO A 10 7.70 12.99 24.59
CA PRO A 10 9.00 13.67 24.64
C PRO A 10 10.21 12.70 24.67
N LEU A 11 9.99 11.41 24.93
CA LEU A 11 11.06 10.44 25.18
C LEU A 11 11.49 9.67 23.92
N GLN A 12 10.58 9.45 22.97
CA GLN A 12 10.87 8.68 21.76
C GLN A 12 11.25 9.62 20.61
N LYS A 13 12.56 9.71 20.36
CA LYS A 13 13.09 10.46 19.22
C LYS A 13 12.89 9.65 17.94
N GLY A 14 12.15 10.21 17.01
CA GLY A 14 11.92 9.64 15.68
C GLY A 14 11.39 10.70 14.73
N SER A 15 11.50 10.46 13.43
CA SER A 15 10.86 11.27 12.41
C SER A 15 10.36 10.36 11.29
N SER A 16 9.30 10.76 10.64
CA SER A 16 8.79 10.13 9.43
C SER A 16 8.08 11.18 8.58
N ILE A 17 7.92 10.88 7.30
CA ILE A 17 7.08 11.63 6.39
C ILE A 17 6.18 10.65 5.67
N VAL A 18 4.90 11.02 5.51
CA VAL A 18 3.95 10.33 4.64
C VAL A 18 3.53 11.30 3.56
N LEU A 19 3.50 10.83 2.32
CA LEU A 19 2.99 11.55 1.17
C LEU A 19 1.85 10.73 0.58
N TRP A 20 0.81 11.40 0.10
CA TRP A 20 -0.28 10.73 -0.60
C TRP A 20 -0.82 11.60 -1.72
N THR A 21 -1.51 10.97 -2.65
CA THR A 21 -2.25 11.65 -3.71
C THR A 21 -3.64 11.04 -3.85
N GLU A 22 -4.60 11.85 -4.28
CA GLU A 22 -5.92 11.40 -4.72
C GLU A 22 -5.93 11.43 -6.25
N THR A 23 -6.34 10.31 -6.87
CA THR A 23 -6.50 10.21 -8.33
C THR A 23 -7.83 10.80 -8.79
N ASP A 24 -7.99 10.96 -10.10
CA ASP A 24 -9.26 11.35 -10.73
C ASP A 24 -10.41 10.37 -10.44
N THR A 25 -10.09 9.09 -10.21
CA THR A 25 -11.04 8.04 -9.80
C THR A 25 -11.26 7.94 -8.29
N LYS A 26 -10.73 8.87 -7.49
CA LYS A 26 -10.82 8.89 -6.01
C LYS A 26 -10.00 7.81 -5.29
N ALA A 27 -9.19 7.04 -6.00
CA ALA A 27 -8.21 6.17 -5.34
C ALA A 27 -7.15 7.02 -4.63
N ILE A 28 -6.79 6.63 -3.42
CA ILE A 28 -5.73 7.25 -2.62
C ILE A 28 -4.50 6.33 -2.69
N LEU A 29 -3.38 6.87 -3.15
CA LEU A 29 -2.09 6.18 -3.17
C LEU A 29 -1.15 6.87 -2.17
N GLY A 30 -0.46 6.09 -1.36
CA GLY A 30 0.43 6.59 -0.31
C GLY A 30 1.83 6.01 -0.39
N ALA A 31 2.79 6.77 0.14
CA ALA A 31 4.12 6.25 0.46
C ALA A 31 4.70 6.99 1.65
N ASP A 32 5.58 6.32 2.38
CA ASP A 32 6.28 6.88 3.52
C ASP A 32 7.78 6.61 3.49
N ALA A 33 8.48 7.40 4.30
CA ALA A 33 9.85 7.14 4.68
C ALA A 33 10.09 7.55 6.13
N ILE A 34 10.87 6.73 6.83
CA ILE A 34 11.25 6.95 8.22
C ILE A 34 12.66 7.54 8.26
N GLY A 35 12.86 8.51 9.16
CA GLY A 35 14.16 9.02 9.53
C GLY A 35 14.98 7.99 10.29
N ALA A 36 16.29 8.08 10.15
CA ALA A 36 17.22 7.19 10.83
C ALA A 36 18.44 7.99 11.27
N LEU A 37 19.19 7.47 12.25
CA LEU A 37 20.47 8.05 12.63
C LEU A 37 21.35 8.17 11.37
N ARG A 38 21.88 9.38 11.14
CA ARG A 38 22.73 9.73 9.99
C ARG A 38 22.02 9.74 8.62
N LYS A 39 20.68 9.67 8.58
CA LYS A 39 19.89 9.90 7.37
C LYS A 39 19.37 11.34 7.37
N THR A 40 19.71 12.14 6.37
CA THR A 40 19.29 13.55 6.31
C THR A 40 17.80 13.66 5.99
N SER A 41 17.17 14.78 6.38
CA SER A 41 15.76 15.03 6.11
C SER A 41 15.46 15.04 4.60
N GLU A 42 16.39 15.53 3.78
CA GLU A 42 16.27 15.52 2.30
C GLU A 42 16.28 14.10 1.75
N ALA A 43 17.10 13.19 2.32
CA ALA A 43 17.12 11.80 1.91
C ALA A 43 15.80 11.09 2.27
N VAL A 44 15.23 11.38 3.43
CA VAL A 44 13.90 10.87 3.83
C VAL A 44 12.81 11.40 2.88
N GLY A 45 12.81 12.69 2.59
CA GLY A 45 11.84 13.30 1.67
C GLY A 45 11.96 12.76 0.26
N ARG A 46 13.19 12.58 -0.25
CA ARG A 46 13.45 11.98 -1.57
C ARG A 46 12.93 10.55 -1.65
N GLU A 47 13.22 9.72 -0.66
CA GLU A 47 12.76 8.33 -0.64
C GLU A 47 11.23 8.24 -0.66
N ALA A 48 10.53 9.04 0.16
CA ALA A 48 9.07 9.07 0.15
C ALA A 48 8.51 9.53 -1.21
N ALA A 49 9.13 10.56 -1.82
CA ALA A 49 8.71 11.07 -3.12
C ALA A 49 8.95 10.07 -4.26
N GLU A 50 10.11 9.39 -4.28
CA GLU A 50 10.43 8.36 -5.27
C GLU A 50 9.50 7.15 -5.14
N LYS A 51 9.21 6.70 -3.93
CA LYS A 51 8.23 5.64 -3.67
C LYS A 51 6.83 6.04 -4.16
N LEU A 52 6.34 7.22 -3.77
CA LEU A 52 5.03 7.70 -4.21
C LEU A 52 4.96 7.83 -5.74
N TYR A 53 6.02 8.35 -6.36
CA TYR A 53 6.10 8.47 -7.81
C TYR A 53 6.02 7.10 -8.51
N ALA A 54 6.64 6.06 -7.94
CA ALA A 54 6.52 4.69 -8.47
C ALA A 54 5.07 4.18 -8.40
N GLU A 55 4.35 4.44 -7.30
CA GLU A 55 2.93 4.09 -7.19
C GLU A 55 2.09 4.82 -8.24
N ILE A 56 2.24 6.16 -8.33
CA ILE A 56 1.48 6.99 -9.29
C ILE A 56 1.76 6.57 -10.73
N SER A 57 3.04 6.38 -11.08
CA SER A 57 3.46 6.08 -12.45
C SER A 57 2.99 4.71 -12.93
N SER A 58 2.79 3.77 -12.00
CA SER A 58 2.27 2.44 -12.32
C SER A 58 0.81 2.45 -12.80
N LYS A 59 0.04 3.48 -12.43
CA LYS A 59 -1.42 3.56 -12.66
C LYS A 59 -2.19 2.37 -12.10
N ALA A 60 -1.65 1.71 -11.07
CA ALA A 60 -2.34 0.70 -10.29
C ALA A 60 -3.52 1.33 -9.53
N THR A 61 -4.49 0.50 -9.12
CA THR A 61 -5.64 0.98 -8.34
C THR A 61 -5.30 1.18 -6.86
N VAL A 62 -4.28 0.48 -6.37
CA VAL A 62 -3.80 0.52 -4.98
C VAL A 62 -2.29 0.48 -4.94
N ASP A 63 -1.69 1.07 -3.90
CA ASP A 63 -0.25 0.94 -3.66
C ASP A 63 0.11 -0.46 -3.15
N VAL A 64 1.39 -0.81 -3.22
CA VAL A 64 1.88 -2.15 -2.87
C VAL A 64 1.59 -2.56 -1.42
N HIS A 65 1.52 -1.62 -0.48
CA HIS A 65 1.25 -1.92 0.92
C HIS A 65 -0.25 -2.11 1.16
N LEU A 66 -1.09 -1.26 0.55
CA LEU A 66 -2.53 -1.43 0.58
C LEU A 66 -2.97 -2.72 -0.11
N ALA A 67 -2.27 -3.15 -1.16
CA ALA A 67 -2.52 -4.42 -1.83
C ALA A 67 -2.48 -5.60 -0.85
N ASP A 68 -1.51 -5.63 0.07
CA ASP A 68 -1.37 -6.65 1.11
C ASP A 68 -2.52 -6.56 2.13
N MET A 69 -2.82 -5.33 2.58
CA MET A 69 -3.82 -5.06 3.62
C MET A 69 -5.26 -5.29 3.17
N LEU A 70 -5.55 -5.25 1.87
CA LEU A 70 -6.91 -5.44 1.33
C LEU A 70 -7.38 -6.89 1.36
N ILE A 71 -6.47 -7.87 1.43
CA ILE A 71 -6.82 -9.29 1.30
C ILE A 71 -7.90 -9.73 2.31
N PRO A 72 -7.83 -9.44 3.61
CA PRO A 72 -8.88 -9.84 4.55
C PRO A 72 -10.26 -9.24 4.19
N TYR A 73 -10.30 -7.98 3.77
CA TYR A 73 -11.54 -7.30 3.40
C TYR A 73 -12.13 -7.87 2.11
N VAL A 74 -11.28 -8.12 1.11
CA VAL A 74 -11.68 -8.74 -0.15
C VAL A 74 -12.14 -10.18 0.07
N ALA A 75 -11.48 -10.94 0.94
CA ALA A 75 -11.88 -12.30 1.25
C ALA A 75 -13.30 -12.34 1.84
N LEU A 76 -13.61 -11.42 2.75
CA LEU A 76 -14.91 -11.30 3.42
C LEU A 76 -15.98 -10.59 2.58
N SER A 77 -15.63 -9.94 1.47
CA SER A 77 -16.60 -9.21 0.65
C SER A 77 -17.62 -10.16 0.02
N GLU A 78 -18.88 -9.74 -0.06
CA GLU A 78 -19.88 -10.46 -0.87
C GLU A 78 -19.58 -10.28 -2.37
N GLY A 79 -19.78 -11.33 -3.16
CA GLY A 79 -19.56 -11.29 -4.60
C GLY A 79 -18.08 -11.20 -5.02
N SER A 80 -17.86 -10.65 -6.21
CA SER A 80 -16.54 -10.54 -6.81
C SER A 80 -15.85 -9.22 -6.50
N SER A 81 -14.56 -9.28 -6.22
CA SER A 81 -13.72 -8.12 -5.94
C SER A 81 -12.44 -8.20 -6.78
N VAL A 82 -11.97 -7.06 -7.28
CA VAL A 82 -10.77 -6.99 -8.13
C VAL A 82 -10.02 -5.68 -7.88
N TYR A 83 -8.69 -5.78 -7.85
CA TYR A 83 -7.80 -4.61 -7.83
C TYR A 83 -6.49 -4.91 -8.56
N LEU A 84 -5.78 -3.85 -8.93
CA LEU A 84 -4.47 -3.87 -9.57
C LEU A 84 -3.41 -3.33 -8.60
N THR A 85 -2.28 -4.03 -8.52
CA THR A 85 -1.06 -3.58 -7.82
C THR A 85 0.14 -3.68 -8.77
N ARG A 86 1.16 -2.84 -8.57
CA ARG A 86 2.37 -2.85 -9.41
C ARG A 86 3.37 -3.95 -9.04
N ALA A 87 3.21 -4.60 -7.90
CA ALA A 87 4.11 -5.66 -7.46
C ALA A 87 3.34 -6.74 -6.70
N LEU A 88 3.75 -7.99 -6.94
CA LEU A 88 3.37 -9.13 -6.12
C LEU A 88 4.41 -9.27 -5.00
N SER A 89 4.05 -8.85 -3.78
CA SER A 89 4.91 -8.97 -2.60
C SER A 89 4.77 -10.37 -1.97
N GLU A 90 5.77 -10.83 -1.22
CA GLU A 90 5.66 -12.07 -0.42
C GLU A 90 4.54 -11.98 0.63
N HIS A 91 4.28 -10.77 1.16
CA HIS A 91 3.17 -10.52 2.08
C HIS A 91 1.81 -10.70 1.39
N LEU A 92 1.66 -10.24 0.15
CA LEU A 92 0.44 -10.43 -0.64
C LEU A 92 0.16 -11.91 -0.86
N GLU A 93 1.18 -12.67 -1.28
CA GLU A 93 1.06 -14.11 -1.53
C GLU A 93 0.70 -14.87 -0.24
N THR A 94 1.38 -14.53 0.86
CA THR A 94 1.13 -15.15 2.17
C THR A 94 -0.28 -14.84 2.69
N ASN A 95 -0.72 -13.58 2.56
CA ASN A 95 -2.06 -13.17 2.98
C ASN A 95 -3.14 -13.84 2.13
N ILE A 96 -2.95 -13.96 0.82
CA ILE A 96 -3.86 -14.70 -0.07
C ILE A 96 -3.96 -16.15 0.39
N TRP A 97 -2.82 -16.84 0.50
CA TRP A 97 -2.80 -18.23 0.93
C TRP A 97 -3.50 -18.43 2.28
N LEU A 98 -3.23 -17.56 3.26
CA LEU A 98 -3.85 -17.63 4.57
C LEU A 98 -5.37 -17.43 4.51
N ALA A 99 -5.83 -16.43 3.75
CA ALA A 99 -7.24 -16.14 3.58
C ALA A 99 -7.97 -17.31 2.91
N GLU A 100 -7.40 -17.93 1.88
CA GLU A 100 -7.96 -19.12 1.24
C GLU A 100 -8.07 -20.30 2.23
N LYS A 101 -7.08 -20.49 3.10
CA LYS A 101 -7.08 -21.57 4.11
C LYS A 101 -8.12 -21.38 5.20
N ILE A 102 -8.27 -20.16 5.70
CA ILE A 102 -9.15 -19.88 6.85
C ILE A 102 -10.61 -19.68 6.41
N LEU A 103 -10.83 -19.00 5.28
CA LEU A 103 -12.15 -18.55 4.86
C LEU A 103 -12.75 -19.38 3.71
N ASN A 104 -12.02 -20.38 3.20
CA ASN A 104 -12.44 -21.23 2.08
C ASN A 104 -12.87 -20.42 0.84
N VAL A 105 -12.20 -19.29 0.60
CA VAL A 105 -12.35 -18.46 -0.60
C VAL A 105 -11.27 -18.82 -1.61
N LYS A 106 -11.39 -18.30 -2.84
CA LYS A 106 -10.36 -18.43 -3.87
C LYS A 106 -9.99 -17.07 -4.45
N PHE A 107 -8.69 -16.85 -4.56
CA PHE A 107 -8.10 -15.72 -5.26
C PHE A 107 -7.42 -16.18 -6.55
N THR A 108 -7.41 -15.31 -7.54
CA THR A 108 -6.57 -15.45 -8.74
C THR A 108 -5.68 -14.22 -8.84
N VAL A 109 -4.40 -14.46 -9.15
CA VAL A 109 -3.42 -13.40 -9.42
C VAL A 109 -2.91 -13.59 -10.84
N GLU A 110 -3.10 -12.59 -11.68
CA GLU A 110 -2.72 -12.62 -13.10
C GLU A 110 -1.86 -11.40 -13.42
N ARG A 111 -0.79 -11.57 -14.19
CA ARG A 111 -0.06 -10.43 -14.75
C ARG A 111 -0.86 -9.85 -15.92
N VAL A 112 -1.14 -8.55 -15.87
CA VAL A 112 -1.84 -7.79 -16.90
C VAL A 112 -0.98 -6.58 -17.21
N ASP A 113 -0.36 -6.59 -18.40
CA ASP A 113 0.69 -5.65 -18.78
C ASP A 113 1.84 -5.64 -17.74
N GLU A 114 2.14 -4.47 -17.17
CA GLU A 114 3.16 -4.30 -16.12
C GLU A 114 2.58 -4.37 -14.69
N LEU A 115 1.33 -4.78 -14.53
CA LEU A 115 0.61 -4.86 -13.25
C LEU A 115 0.20 -6.29 -12.91
N TYR A 116 -0.22 -6.49 -11.66
CA TYR A 116 -0.83 -7.71 -11.16
C TYR A 116 -2.28 -7.45 -10.81
N ARG A 117 -3.18 -8.23 -11.41
CA ARG A 117 -4.61 -8.26 -11.09
C ARG A 117 -4.87 -9.29 -10.02
N VAL A 118 -5.27 -8.84 -8.85
CA VAL A 118 -5.75 -9.68 -7.75
C VAL A 118 -7.27 -9.71 -7.80
N LYS A 119 -7.86 -10.91 -7.89
CA LYS A 119 -9.30 -11.08 -8.00
C LYS A 119 -9.79 -12.16 -7.06
N LYS A 120 -10.87 -11.89 -6.33
CA LYS A 120 -11.71 -12.90 -5.68
C LYS A 120 -12.98 -13.06 -6.51
N ALA A 121 -13.31 -14.29 -6.90
CA ALA A 121 -14.59 -14.59 -7.55
C ALA A 121 -15.72 -14.72 -6.50
N SER A 122 -16.97 -14.52 -6.93
CA SER A 122 -18.18 -14.76 -6.12
C SER A 122 -18.31 -16.21 -5.70
#